data_AF-A0A948KIM2-F1
#
_entry.id   AF-A0A948KIM2-F1
#
_cell.length_a   1.000
_cell.length_b   1.000
_cell.length_c   1.000
_cell.angle_alpha   90.00
_cell.angle_beta   90.00
_cell.angle_gamma   90.00
#
_symmetry.space_group_name_H-M   'P 1'
#
loop_
_entity.id
_entity.type
_entity.pdbx_description
1 polymer ?
#
loop_
_entity_poly.entity_id
_entity_poly.type
_entity_poly.pdbx_seq_one_letter_code
_entity_poly.pdbx_strand_id
1 'polypeptide(L)' 'MGYRCTKCGAVFDQLPKGVIRCPKCASKVLTKTRDQITKVVKAR' A
#
# COMPACT_ATOMS: atom_id res chain seq x y z
N MET A 1 -4.12 -6.90 3.96
CA MET A 1 -3.80 -6.21 2.69
C MET A 1 -3.86 -4.71 2.95
N GLY A 2 -2.73 -4.11 3.33
CA GLY A 2 -2.66 -2.67 3.60
C GLY A 2 -2.40 -1.86 2.34
N TYR A 3 -2.71 -0.58 2.38
CA TYR A 3 -2.40 0.41 1.35
C TYR A 3 -1.26 1.31 1.82
N ARG A 4 -0.29 1.54 0.95
CA ARG A 4 0.83 2.44 1.20
C ARG A 4 0.74 3.65 0.27
N CYS A 5 0.77 4.85 0.83
CA CYS A 5 0.88 6.06 0.03
C CYS A 5 2.30 6.20 -0.52
N THR A 6 2.44 6.46 -1.82
CA THR A 6 3.76 6.62 -2.46
C THR A 6 4.41 7.97 -2.17
N LYS A 7 3.62 8.99 -1.81
CA LYS A 7 4.15 10.34 -1.55
C LYS A 7 4.70 10.49 -0.13
N CYS A 8 3.97 10.00 0.88
CA CYS A 8 4.35 10.14 2.29
C CYS A 8 4.79 8.83 2.95
N GLY A 9 4.69 7.70 2.26
CA GLY A 9 5.09 6.39 2.76
C GLY A 9 4.15 5.78 3.81
N ALA A 10 3.09 6.49 4.20
CA ALA A 10 2.20 6.04 5.26
C ALA A 10 1.38 4.80 4.84
N VAL A 11 1.23 3.88 5.78
CA VAL A 11 0.57 2.58 5.60
C VAL A 11 -0.75 2.57 6.36
N PHE A 12 -1.82 2.12 5.72
CA PHE A 12 -3.16 2.06 6.30
C PHE A 12 -3.86 0.79 5.85
N ASP A 13 -4.51 0.09 6.77
CA ASP A 13 -5.17 -1.19 6.47
C ASP A 13 -6.57 -1.03 5.84
N GLN A 14 -7.21 0.12 6.05
CA GLN A 14 -8.56 0.39 5.58
C GLN A 14 -8.64 1.78 4.96
N LEU A 15 -9.17 1.86 3.74
CA LEU A 15 -9.63 3.11 3.16
C LEU A 15 -11.14 3.25 3.35
N PRO A 16 -11.65 4.44 3.71
CA PRO A 16 -13.08 4.69 3.69
C PRO A 16 -13.62 4.46 2.26
N LYS A 17 -14.71 3.69 2.15
CA LYS A 17 -15.33 3.29 0.88
C LYS A 17 -15.59 4.53 0.02
N GLY A 18 -14.99 4.57 -1.17
CA GLY A 18 -15.16 5.67 -2.14
C GLY A 18 -14.10 6.77 -2.11
N VAL A 19 -13.22 6.82 -1.10
CA VAL A 19 -12.18 7.86 -1.00
C VAL A 19 -10.79 7.26 -1.16
N ILE A 20 -10.24 7.38 -2.37
CA ILE A 20 -8.85 6.99 -2.70
C ILE A 20 -7.91 8.16 -2.37
N ARG A 21 -7.87 8.60 -1.11
CA ARG A 21 -6.94 9.65 -0.65
C ARG A 21 -6.20 9.20 0.59
N CYS A 22 -4.91 9.50 0.64
CA CYS A 22 -4.10 9.28 1.83
C CYS A 22 -4.55 10.24 2.95
N PRO A 23 -4.87 9.76 4.16
CA PRO A 23 -5.32 10.60 5.28
C PRO A 23 -4.26 11.61 5.75
N LYS A 24 -2.96 11.33 5.54
CA LYS A 24 -1.87 12.24 5.94
C LYS A 24 -1.56 13.37 4.95
N CYS A 25 -1.78 13.17 3.65
CA CYS A 25 -1.25 14.10 2.65
C CYS A 25 -2.21 14.37 1.48
N ALA A 26 -3.46 13.88 1.57
CA ALA A 26 -4.52 14.02 0.57
C ALA A 26 -4.20 13.51 -0.85
N SER A 27 -3.01 12.92 -1.05
CA SER A 27 -2.58 12.33 -2.33
C SER A 27 -3.48 11.18 -2.75
N LYS A 28 -3.76 11.10 -4.06
CA LYS A 28 -4.52 9.99 -4.67
C LYS A 28 -3.68 8.75 -5.00
N VAL A 29 -2.36 8.81 -4.78
CA VAL A 29 -1.42 7.76 -5.20
C VAL A 29 -1.20 6.78 -4.04
N LEU A 30 -1.86 5.63 -4.12
CA LEU A 30 -1.84 4.55 -3.14
C LEU A 30 -1.46 3.25 -3.83
N THR A 31 -0.56 2.49 -3.22
CA THR A 31 -0.09 1.18 -3.68
C THR A 31 -0.57 0.10 -2.73
N LYS A 32 -0.92 -1.08 -3.25
CA LYS A 32 -1.23 -2.22 -2.38
C LYS A 32 0.08 -2.78 -1.82
N THR A 33 0.13 -2.91 -0.51
CA THR A 33 1.23 -3.56 0.18
C THR A 33 1.10 -5.05 -0.08
N ARG A 34 2.09 -5.62 -0.77
CA ARG A 34 2.17 -7.06 -1.00
C ARG A 34 2.54 -7.72 0.32
N ASP A 35 1.83 -8.79 0.65
CA ASP A 35 2.22 -9.65 1.75
C ASP A 35 3.63 -10.23 1.48
N GLN A 36 4.46 -10.36 2.52
CA GLN A 36 5.80 -10.93 2.40
C GLN A 36 5.70 -12.45 2.24
N ILE A 37 5.15 -12.90 1.11
CA ILE A 37 5.17 -14.30 0.73
C ILE A 37 6.59 -14.58 0.22
N THR A 38 7.45 -15.12 1.10
CA THR A 38 8.77 -15.60 0.72
C THR A 38 8.62 -16.73 -0.29
N LYS A 39 8.80 -16.40 -1.56
CA LYS A 39 8.93 -17.40 -2.63
C LYS A 39 10.38 -17.88 -2.61
N VAL A 40 10.58 -19.18 -2.44
CA VAL A 40 11.88 -19.81 -2.64
C VAL A 40 12.15 -19.81 -4.15
N VAL A 41 12.92 -18.84 -4.62
CA VAL A 41 13.36 -18.77 -6.02
C VAL A 41 14.72 -19.44 -6.12
N LYS A 42 14.80 -20.58 -6.82
CA LYS A 42 16.09 -21.16 -7.20
C LYS A 42 16.68 -20.33 -8.33
N ALA A 43 17.82 -19.69 -8.09
CA ALA A 43 18.63 -19.12 -9.17
C ALA A 43 19.18 -20.27 -10.03
N ARG A 44 19.01 -20.19 -11.36
CA ARG A 44 19.57 -21.14 -12.33
C ARG A 44 20.66 -20.43 -13.12
#